data_AF-A0A0N5CZA4-F1
#
_entry.id   AF-A0A0N5CZA4-F1
#
_cell.length_a   1.000
_cell.length_b   1.000
_cell.length_c   1.000
_cell.angle_alpha   90.00
_cell.angle_beta   90.00
_cell.angle_gamma   90.00
#
_symmetry.space_group_name_H-M   'P 1'
#
loop_
_entity.id
_entity.type
_entity.pdbx_description
1 polymer ?
#
loop_
_entity_poly.entity_id
_entity_poly.type
_entity_poly.pdbx_seq_one_letter_code
_entity_poly.pdbx_strand_id
1 'polypeptide(L)'
;MEYSWIAGKWSECTVTCNGGHQSRVVYCVENFNDVNGVLIENRKVDDQYCWQTKRPITSRKCNRKSCPKWEKGDWTSCSVTCGKGFRSRQVECRQEGDRLEDYACNNTNRPDDEQLCYTGTTCPNEFQSCK
;
A
#
# COMPACT_ATOMS: atom_id res chain seq x y z
N MET A 1 -35.86 -30.40 -3.21
CA MET A 1 -35.60 -28.96 -3.39
C MET A 1 -34.59 -28.57 -2.34
N GLU A 2 -33.42 -28.09 -2.76
CA GLU A 2 -32.31 -27.76 -1.86
C GLU A 2 -31.98 -26.28 -2.02
N TYR A 3 -31.83 -25.57 -0.90
CA TYR A 3 -31.52 -24.15 -0.87
C TYR A 3 -30.09 -23.94 -0.41
N SER A 4 -29.33 -23.15 -1.15
CA SER A 4 -27.93 -22.90 -0.84
C SER A 4 -27.54 -21.44 -1.06
N TRP A 5 -26.54 -20.98 -0.31
CA TRP A 5 -25.95 -19.66 -0.52
C TRP A 5 -24.88 -19.72 -1.59
N ILE A 6 -24.99 -18.88 -2.62
CA ILE A 6 -23.92 -18.67 -3.58
C ILE A 6 -23.22 -17.35 -3.28
N ALA A 7 -21.89 -17.42 -3.19
CA ALA A 7 -21.04 -16.27 -3.00
C ALA A 7 -20.33 -15.92 -4.31
N GLY A 8 -20.46 -14.67 -4.73
CA GLY A 8 -19.73 -14.13 -5.88
C GLY A 8 -18.23 -13.96 -5.60
N LYS A 9 -17.53 -13.47 -6.62
CA LYS A 9 -16.12 -13.05 -6.48
C LYS A 9 -16.01 -11.87 -5.53
N TRP A 10 -14.88 -11.80 -4.82
CA TRP A 10 -14.52 -10.62 -4.05
C TRP A 10 -14.21 -9.45 -4.98
N SER A 11 -14.60 -8.26 -4.56
CA SER A 11 -14.16 -7.01 -5.17
C SER A 11 -12.65 -6.81 -4.98
N GLU A 12 -12.11 -5.85 -5.72
CA GLU A 12 -10.84 -5.25 -5.36
C GLU A 12 -10.87 -4.67 -3.94
N CYS A 13 -9.70 -4.58 -3.33
CA CYS A 13 -9.56 -3.97 -2.02
C CYS A 13 -9.75 -2.45 -2.12
N THR A 14 -10.43 -1.84 -1.14
CA THR A 14 -10.65 -0.38 -1.10
C THR A 14 -9.36 0.43 -1.07
N VAL A 15 -8.26 -0.14 -0.58
CA VAL A 15 -6.93 0.49 -0.52
C VAL A 15 -5.86 -0.54 -0.83
N THR A 16 -4.70 -0.13 -1.30
CA THR A 16 -3.57 -1.02 -1.64
C THR A 16 -2.68 -1.36 -0.43
N CYS A 17 -2.82 -0.62 0.67
CA CYS A 17 -2.03 -0.75 1.90
C CYS A 17 -2.76 -0.10 3.09
N ASN A 18 -2.20 -0.20 4.30
CA ASN A 18 -2.77 0.26 5.58
C ASN A 18 -4.10 -0.39 6.00
N GLY A 19 -4.52 -1.47 5.34
CA GLY A 19 -5.72 -2.21 5.67
C GLY A 19 -6.97 -1.64 5.02
N GLY A 20 -7.53 -2.41 4.07
CA GLY A 20 -8.78 -2.10 3.40
C GLY A 20 -9.86 -3.17 3.62
N HIS A 21 -10.95 -3.01 2.88
CA HIS A 21 -12.03 -3.98 2.84
C HIS A 21 -12.30 -4.44 1.40
N GLN A 22 -12.65 -5.71 1.25
CA GLN A 22 -13.23 -6.26 0.02
C GLN A 22 -14.65 -6.67 0.33
N SER A 23 -15.53 -6.52 -0.65
CA SER A 23 -16.92 -6.92 -0.55
C SER A 23 -17.26 -7.95 -1.61
N ARG A 24 -18.22 -8.83 -1.34
CA ARG A 24 -18.80 -9.71 -2.35
C ARG A 24 -20.30 -9.80 -2.18
N VAL A 25 -20.99 -10.05 -3.29
CA VAL A 25 -22.41 -10.32 -3.28
C VAL A 25 -22.65 -11.78 -2.89
N VAL A 26 -23.66 -12.01 -2.06
CA VAL A 26 -24.14 -13.33 -1.66
C VAL A 26 -25.65 -13.34 -1.90
N TYR A 27 -26.17 -14.40 -2.50
CA TYR A 27 -27.60 -14.55 -2.74
C TYR A 27 -28.03 -16.00 -2.52
N CYS A 28 -29.26 -16.18 -2.04
CA CYS A 28 -29.87 -17.49 -1.88
C CYS A 28 -30.32 -18.03 -3.23
N VAL A 29 -30.09 -19.32 -3.47
CA VAL A 29 -30.59 -20.01 -4.66
C VAL A 29 -31.33 -21.28 -4.30
N GLU A 30 -32.25 -21.63 -5.17
CA GLU A 30 -32.83 -22.96 -5.28
C GLU A 30 -32.04 -23.77 -6.30
N ASN A 31 -31.52 -24.92 -5.87
CA ASN A 31 -30.78 -25.84 -6.72
C ASN A 31 -31.79 -26.71 -7.50
N PHE A 32 -31.83 -26.57 -8.82
CA PHE A 32 -32.62 -27.41 -9.71
C PHE A 32 -31.77 -28.60 -10.16
N ASN A 33 -32.08 -29.78 -9.63
CA ASN A 33 -31.37 -31.02 -9.95
C ASN A 33 -32.22 -31.91 -10.89
N ASP A 34 -31.56 -32.68 -11.75
CA ASP A 34 -32.20 -33.71 -12.57
C ASP A 34 -32.65 -34.92 -11.74
N VAL A 35 -33.31 -35.89 -12.38
CA VAL A 35 -33.76 -37.14 -11.74
C VAL A 35 -32.62 -37.99 -11.16
N ASN A 36 -31.37 -37.75 -11.58
CA ASN A 36 -30.17 -38.41 -11.09
C ASN A 36 -29.43 -37.58 -10.02
N GLY A 37 -29.96 -36.41 -9.63
CA GLY A 37 -29.36 -35.52 -8.66
C GLY A 37 -28.26 -34.59 -9.21
N VAL A 38 -28.12 -34.48 -10.54
CA VAL A 38 -27.17 -33.59 -11.20
C VAL A 38 -27.74 -32.18 -11.25
N LEU A 39 -26.96 -31.19 -10.81
CA LEU A 39 -27.35 -29.78 -10.86
C LEU A 39 -27.49 -29.30 -12.31
N ILE A 40 -28.70 -28.86 -12.67
CA ILE A 40 -29.04 -28.26 -13.96
C ILE A 40 -28.85 -26.75 -13.89
N GLU A 41 -29.50 -26.10 -12.92
CA GLU A 41 -29.47 -24.64 -12.77
C GLU A 41 -29.65 -24.20 -11.32
N ASN A 42 -29.22 -22.96 -11.05
CA ASN A 42 -29.46 -22.28 -9.77
C ASN A 42 -30.37 -21.10 -10.02
N ARG A 43 -31.54 -21.09 -9.38
CA ARG A 43 -32.48 -19.96 -9.46
C ARG A 43 -32.36 -19.08 -8.22
N LYS A 44 -32.09 -17.79 -8.39
CA LYS A 44 -32.07 -16.84 -7.28
C LYS A 44 -33.46 -16.73 -6.64
N VAL A 45 -33.52 -16.87 -5.32
CA VAL A 45 -34.73 -16.75 -4.50
C VAL A 45 -34.50 -15.77 -3.34
N ASP A 46 -35.51 -15.55 -2.52
CA ASP A 46 -35.41 -14.69 -1.35
C ASP A 46 -34.49 -15.29 -0.27
N ASP A 47 -33.76 -14.43 0.44
CA ASP A 47 -32.80 -14.83 1.46
C ASP A 47 -33.44 -15.69 2.58
N GLN A 48 -34.75 -15.57 2.81
CA GLN A 48 -35.48 -16.36 3.81
C GLN A 48 -35.41 -17.87 3.54
N TYR A 49 -35.26 -18.33 2.30
CA TYR A 49 -35.22 -19.78 2.01
C TYR A 49 -33.92 -20.45 2.46
N CYS A 50 -32.85 -19.66 2.62
CA CYS A 50 -31.55 -20.13 3.07
C CYS A 50 -31.32 -19.90 4.58
N TRP A 51 -32.38 -19.62 5.37
CA TRP A 51 -32.27 -19.27 6.78
C TRP A 51 -31.59 -20.33 7.67
N GLN A 52 -31.74 -21.62 7.31
CA GLN A 52 -31.13 -22.74 8.03
C GLN A 52 -29.66 -22.97 7.65
N THR A 53 -29.19 -22.35 6.57
CA THR A 53 -27.82 -22.52 6.08
C THR A 53 -26.96 -21.31 6.44
N LYS A 54 -25.67 -21.56 6.65
CA LYS A 54 -24.74 -20.52 7.09
C LYS A 54 -24.49 -19.52 5.96
N ARG A 55 -25.02 -18.29 6.10
CA ARG A 55 -24.76 -17.20 5.16
C ARG A 55 -23.26 -16.89 5.09
N PRO A 56 -22.65 -16.95 3.89
CA PRO A 56 -21.25 -16.60 3.71
C PRO A 56 -20.95 -15.14 4.09
N ILE A 57 -19.73 -14.88 4.54
CA ILE A 57 -19.28 -13.50 4.82
C ILE A 57 -19.32 -12.64 3.54
N THR A 58 -19.74 -11.39 3.67
CA THR A 58 -19.84 -10.43 2.57
C THR A 58 -18.77 -9.36 2.59
N SER A 59 -18.01 -9.23 3.69
CA SER A 59 -16.88 -8.32 3.82
C SER A 59 -15.70 -9.01 4.48
N ARG A 60 -14.48 -8.70 4.03
CA ARG A 60 -13.23 -9.13 4.67
C ARG A 60 -12.15 -8.06 4.60
N LYS A 61 -11.24 -8.06 5.58
CA LYS A 61 -10.05 -7.20 5.57
C LYS A 61 -9.04 -7.66 4.51
N CYS A 62 -8.41 -6.71 3.82
CA CYS A 62 -7.36 -6.93 2.82
C CYS A 62 -6.20 -5.94 3.01
N ASN A 63 -5.08 -6.17 2.33
CA ASN A 63 -3.94 -5.25 2.25
C ASN A 63 -3.47 -4.70 3.61
N ARG A 64 -3.23 -5.61 4.55
CA ARG A 64 -2.87 -5.29 5.95
C ARG A 64 -1.49 -4.67 6.12
N LYS A 65 -0.63 -4.76 5.10
CA LYS A 65 0.72 -4.19 5.15
C LYS A 65 0.66 -2.68 5.17
N SER A 66 1.60 -2.06 5.89
CA SER A 66 1.74 -0.60 5.92
C SER A 66 2.04 -0.05 4.52
N CYS A 67 1.65 1.18 4.20
CA CYS A 67 2.03 1.77 2.91
C CYS A 67 3.54 2.05 2.83
N PRO A 68 4.16 1.88 1.65
CA PRO A 68 5.52 2.33 1.43
C PRO A 68 5.61 3.84 1.62
N LYS A 69 6.69 4.31 2.24
CA LYS A 69 6.94 5.72 2.52
C LYS A 69 8.42 6.05 2.38
N TRP A 70 8.71 7.31 2.08
CA TRP A 70 10.07 7.82 2.12
C TRP A 70 10.57 7.93 3.56
N GLU A 71 11.73 7.34 3.81
CA GLU A 71 12.48 7.51 5.05
C GLU A 71 13.76 8.27 4.77
N LYS A 72 14.10 9.20 5.66
CA LYS A 72 15.27 10.06 5.56
C LYS A 72 16.26 9.70 6.65
N GLY A 73 17.52 9.56 6.26
CA GLY A 73 18.64 9.49 7.19
C GLY A 73 19.04 10.86 7.72
N ASP A 74 20.05 10.86 8.57
CA ASP A 74 20.70 12.08 9.02
C ASP A 74 21.46 12.76 7.88
N TRP A 75 21.60 14.07 7.99
CA TRP A 75 22.46 14.83 7.10
C TRP A 75 23.93 14.52 7.38
N THR A 76 24.71 14.38 6.32
CA THR A 76 26.16 14.35 6.39
C THR A 76 26.70 15.69 6.89
N SER A 77 27.97 15.68 7.32
CA SER A 77 28.70 16.92 7.58
C SER A 77 28.74 17.80 6.34
N CYS A 78 28.91 19.10 6.54
CA CYS A 78 29.06 20.04 5.43
C CYS A 78 30.25 19.64 4.56
N SER A 79 30.11 19.70 3.24
CA SER A 79 31.15 19.32 2.27
C SER A 79 32.42 20.16 2.38
N VAL A 80 32.32 21.29 3.06
CA VAL A 80 33.41 22.24 3.32
C VAL A 80 33.55 22.44 4.82
N THR A 81 34.76 22.81 5.24
CA THR A 81 35.06 23.19 6.63
C THR A 81 34.99 24.72 6.85
N CYS A 82 34.85 25.48 5.76
CA CYS A 82 34.70 26.94 5.76
C CYS A 82 33.68 27.38 4.69
N GLY A 83 33.02 28.52 4.91
CA GLY A 83 32.11 29.14 3.97
C GLY A 83 30.82 28.35 3.77
N LYS A 84 30.31 28.42 2.54
CA LYS A 84 29.09 27.77 2.05
C LYS A 84 29.44 26.45 1.37
N GLY A 85 28.72 25.40 1.72
CA GLY A 85 28.82 24.11 1.05
C GLY A 85 27.47 23.41 0.95
N PHE A 86 27.53 22.09 0.78
CA PHE A 86 26.37 21.22 0.68
C PHE A 86 26.48 20.07 1.67
N ARG A 87 25.34 19.56 2.10
CA ARG A 87 25.24 18.31 2.85
C ARG A 87 24.18 17.43 2.22
N SER A 88 24.43 16.15 2.22
CA SER A 88 23.56 15.12 1.64
C SER A 88 22.98 14.23 2.73
N ARG A 89 21.89 13.53 2.44
CA ARG A 89 21.34 12.49 3.32
C ARG A 89 20.84 11.33 2.48
N GLN A 90 20.73 10.16 3.10
CA GLN A 90 20.03 9.04 2.46
C GLN A 90 18.52 9.31 2.46
N VAL A 91 17.88 9.06 1.32
CA VAL A 91 16.42 9.06 1.15
C VAL A 91 16.05 7.77 0.47
N GLU A 92 15.31 6.91 1.16
CA GLU A 92 14.98 5.56 0.69
C GLU A 92 13.48 5.30 0.81
N CYS A 93 12.90 4.62 -0.17
CA CYS A 93 11.55 4.11 -0.05
C CYS A 93 11.55 2.85 0.82
N ARG A 94 10.77 2.82 1.90
CA ARG A 94 10.69 1.69 2.82
C ARG A 94 9.26 1.27 3.14
N GLN A 95 9.06 -0.02 3.34
CA GLN A 95 7.80 -0.62 3.80
C GLN A 95 8.11 -1.66 4.87
N GLU A 96 7.56 -1.49 6.08
CA GLU A 96 7.76 -2.44 7.20
C GLU A 96 9.23 -2.70 7.57
N GLY A 97 10.11 -1.73 7.30
CA GLY A 97 11.55 -1.80 7.56
C GLY A 97 12.38 -2.22 6.34
N ASP A 98 11.77 -2.84 5.34
CA ASP A 98 12.43 -3.27 4.10
C ASP A 98 12.58 -2.12 3.12
N ARG A 99 13.75 -2.03 2.47
CA ARG A 99 14.01 -1.09 1.38
C ARG A 99 13.37 -1.60 0.09
N LEU A 100 12.60 -0.72 -0.55
CA LEU A 100 11.95 -0.95 -1.83
C LEU A 100 12.58 -0.08 -2.92
N GLU A 101 12.16 -0.33 -4.16
CA GLU A 101 12.45 0.57 -5.28
C GLU A 101 11.66 1.88 -5.14
N ASP A 102 12.27 2.97 -5.60
CA ASP A 102 11.74 4.33 -5.48
C ASP A 102 10.32 4.50 -6.04
N TYR A 103 9.98 3.76 -7.10
CA TYR A 103 8.66 3.85 -7.73
C TYR A 103 7.51 3.45 -6.78
N ALA A 104 7.79 2.62 -5.77
CA ALA A 104 6.79 2.21 -4.78
C ALA A 104 6.32 3.39 -3.91
N CYS A 105 7.13 4.44 -3.79
CA CYS A 105 6.82 5.66 -3.04
C CYS A 105 6.45 6.85 -3.92
N ASN A 106 6.31 6.70 -5.25
CA ASN A 106 6.02 7.80 -6.18
C ASN A 106 4.75 8.59 -5.87
N ASN A 107 3.77 7.95 -5.23
CA ASN A 107 2.52 8.60 -4.83
C ASN A 107 2.68 9.45 -3.55
N THR A 108 3.91 9.60 -3.03
CA THR A 108 4.24 10.40 -1.85
C THR A 108 5.36 11.37 -2.16
N ASN A 109 5.41 12.49 -1.43
CA ASN A 109 6.43 13.51 -1.65
C ASN A 109 7.82 13.01 -1.21
N ARG A 110 8.75 12.89 -2.16
CA ARG A 110 10.15 12.56 -1.88
C ARG A 110 10.82 13.75 -1.19
N PRO A 111 11.42 13.55 0.00
CA PRO A 111 12.22 14.59 0.65
C PRO A 111 13.52 14.87 -0.12
N ASP A 112 14.06 16.08 0.02
CA ASP A 112 15.35 16.43 -0.58
C ASP A 112 16.48 15.55 -0.04
N ASP A 113 17.37 15.09 -0.90
CA ASP A 113 18.57 14.33 -0.55
C ASP A 113 19.83 15.21 -0.45
N GLU A 114 19.74 16.47 -0.86
CA GLU A 114 20.80 17.48 -0.77
C GLU A 114 20.25 18.82 -0.27
N GLN A 115 21.04 19.54 0.53
CA GLN A 115 20.75 20.93 0.88
C GLN A 115 22.01 21.75 1.17
N LEU A 116 21.85 23.07 1.17
CA LEU A 116 22.92 24.00 1.55
C LEU A 116 23.27 23.89 3.04
N CYS A 117 24.54 24.13 3.34
CA CYS A 117 25.06 24.30 4.70
C CYS A 117 26.04 25.47 4.78
N TYR A 118 26.14 26.04 5.98
CA TYR A 118 27.04 27.14 6.31
C TYR A 118 27.82 26.76 7.55
N THR A 119 29.15 26.82 7.47
CA THR A 119 30.05 26.41 8.56
C THR A 119 30.24 27.50 9.61
N GLY A 120 29.83 28.74 9.33
CA GLY A 120 30.09 29.90 10.18
C GLY A 120 31.54 30.38 10.17
N THR A 121 32.45 29.67 9.50
CA THR A 121 33.87 30.02 9.35
C THR A 121 34.09 30.66 8.00
N THR A 122 34.72 31.82 7.90
CA THR A 122 35.11 32.39 6.60
C THR A 122 36.25 31.58 6.02
N CYS A 123 36.18 31.21 4.74
CA CYS A 123 37.30 30.57 4.10
C CYS A 123 38.51 31.52 4.11
N PRO A 124 39.71 31.04 4.49
CA PRO A 124 40.92 31.76 4.23
C PRO A 124 40.92 32.06 2.74
N ASN A 125 40.85 33.34 2.44
CA ASN A 125 41.11 33.89 1.13
C ASN A 125 42.36 33.18 0.57
N GLU A 126 42.22 32.36 -0.48
CA GLU A 126 43.34 31.99 -1.35
C GLU A 126 43.81 33.28 -2.04
N PHE A 127 44.59 34.08 -1.32
CA PHE A 127 45.26 35.27 -1.83
C PHE A 127 46.72 35.10 -1.35
N GLN A 128 47.74 35.14 -2.20
CA GLN A 128 48.01 36.24 -3.11
C GLN A 128 48.66 35.77 -4.41
N SER A 129 48.28 36.46 -5.49
CA SER A 129 48.99 36.57 -6.77
C SER A 129 50.50 36.40 -6.61
N CYS A 130 51.13 35.49 -7.36
CA CYS A 130 52.56 35.58 -7.64
C CYS A 130 52.84 36.97 -8.20
N LYS A 131 53.58 37.78 -7.45
CA LYS A 131 54.34 38.92 -7.96
C LYS A 131 55.81 38.62 -7.72
#